data_AF-A0AAV2RLM8-F1
#
_entry.id   AF-A0AAV2RLM8-F1
#
_cell.length_a   1.000
_cell.length_b   1.000
_cell.length_c   1.000
_cell.angle_alpha   90.00
_cell.angle_beta   90.00
_cell.angle_gamma   90.00
#
_symmetry.space_group_name_H-M   'P 1'
#
loop_
_entity.id
_entity.type
_entity.pdbx_description
1 polymer ?
#
loop_
_entity_poly.entity_id
_entity_poly.type
_entity_poly.pdbx_seq_one_letter_code
_entity_poly.pdbx_strand_id
1 'polypeptide(L)'
;VTAEKEKTHTSAVKRQAFRKGSTKKKGRDSSAEKQEALAKDLIHAVKVKDSLKVSRALQQGADPNIKFSWSSSKAAPALCHAVARGDIEVVKELLKIKTIDVDQHGDSKNTALFIAVLNASFVIAELLLLRGADPNLSTNIHGTPLLQAVVSGNCVMANLLINKGASPNLTSGQYNSTPLNASVVEGDCIMAEFLIKNGASPDLASGQYNKTPLSAAVGNSNCSMVDVLMKNGASVNLASGESSLPPLVEAAYSGNLHICCLLLQYGADPEATGIDGMSSIFYAASEGHLDVIQAIINNGGDPQLKWEDYTPADLARHQDHNYLADWLDKQKKCAKEVDVDDV
;
A
#
# COMPACT_ATOMS: atom_id res chain seq x y z
N VAL A 1 -62.53 38.35 13.95
CA VAL A 1 -63.30 38.27 12.69
C VAL A 1 -63.68 36.80 12.49
N THR A 2 -64.94 36.52 12.82
CA THR A 2 -65.77 35.33 12.57
C THR A 2 -65.11 33.96 12.49
N ALA A 3 -65.30 33.20 13.56
CA ALA A 3 -64.94 31.81 13.75
C ALA A 3 -66.14 30.87 13.51
N GLU A 4 -65.84 29.69 12.99
CA GLU A 4 -66.44 28.38 13.33
C GLU A 4 -67.95 28.15 13.08
N LYS A 5 -68.43 26.99 12.64
CA LYS A 5 -67.90 25.69 12.20
C LYS A 5 -69.14 24.90 11.75
N GLU A 6 -68.96 24.01 10.76
CA GLU A 6 -69.52 22.65 10.66
C GLU A 6 -71.00 22.39 11.06
N LYS A 7 -71.86 21.75 10.26
CA LYS A 7 -71.80 20.38 9.69
C LYS A 7 -73.22 20.15 9.09
N THR A 8 -73.40 19.55 7.91
CA THR A 8 -73.78 18.13 7.59
C THR A 8 -74.98 18.20 6.62
N HIS A 9 -75.33 17.26 5.73
CA HIS A 9 -74.99 15.86 5.49
C HIS A 9 -75.58 15.47 4.10
N THR A 10 -74.92 14.53 3.38
CA THR A 10 -75.48 13.42 2.51
C THR A 10 -76.67 13.70 1.57
N SER A 11 -76.82 13.19 0.36
CA SER A 11 -76.37 11.99 -0.40
C SER A 11 -77.08 12.14 -1.78
N ALA A 12 -76.66 11.58 -2.93
CA ALA A 12 -77.06 10.24 -3.36
C ALA A 12 -76.89 10.07 -4.91
N VAL A 13 -76.21 8.99 -5.32
CA VAL A 13 -76.66 7.95 -6.29
C VAL A 13 -76.38 8.10 -7.82
N LYS A 14 -75.86 6.97 -8.37
CA LYS A 14 -75.78 6.44 -9.78
C LYS A 14 -74.41 6.61 -10.48
N ARG A 15 -73.85 5.66 -11.24
CA ARG A 15 -74.21 4.28 -11.67
C ARG A 15 -72.99 3.65 -12.39
N GLN A 16 -72.79 2.34 -12.17
CA GLN A 16 -72.41 1.29 -13.14
C GLN A 16 -71.12 1.34 -14.01
N ALA A 17 -70.40 0.21 -13.91
CA ALA A 17 -69.66 -0.55 -14.94
C ALA A 17 -68.21 -0.15 -15.28
N PHE A 18 -67.24 -0.94 -14.78
CA PHE A 18 -66.59 -1.97 -15.60
C PHE A 18 -65.82 -2.97 -14.72
N ARG A 19 -66.16 -4.25 -14.88
CA ARG A 19 -65.51 -5.42 -14.30
C ARG A 19 -64.57 -5.96 -15.37
N LYS A 20 -63.25 -6.00 -15.10
CA LYS A 20 -62.25 -7.00 -15.58
C LYS A 20 -60.83 -6.49 -15.30
N GLY A 21 -60.04 -7.29 -14.56
CA GLY A 21 -58.62 -7.00 -14.35
C GLY A 21 -57.98 -7.57 -13.07
N SER A 22 -58.70 -8.34 -12.24
CA SER A 22 -58.07 -9.10 -11.16
C SER A 22 -57.44 -10.38 -11.72
N THR A 23 -56.15 -10.35 -12.11
CA THR A 23 -55.31 -11.57 -12.33
C THR A 23 -53.82 -11.29 -12.55
N LYS A 24 -53.24 -10.20 -12.02
CA LYS A 24 -51.78 -9.95 -12.14
C LYS A 24 -51.00 -9.75 -10.83
N LYS A 25 -51.62 -9.82 -9.65
CA LYS A 25 -50.91 -9.66 -8.35
C LYS A 25 -50.50 -10.98 -7.65
N LYS A 26 -51.25 -12.09 -7.76
CA LYS A 26 -50.96 -13.35 -7.04
C LYS A 26 -49.67 -14.10 -7.47
N GLY A 27 -49.15 -13.83 -8.67
CA GLY A 27 -47.93 -14.48 -9.17
C GLY A 27 -46.62 -13.77 -8.77
N ARG A 28 -46.68 -12.48 -8.39
CA ARG A 28 -45.49 -11.71 -7.98
C ARG A 28 -45.15 -11.91 -6.50
N ASP A 29 -46.16 -12.01 -5.63
CA ASP A 29 -45.94 -12.24 -4.19
C ASP A 29 -45.36 -13.63 -3.90
N SER A 30 -45.86 -14.68 -4.56
CA SER A 30 -45.39 -16.07 -4.32
C SER A 30 -43.95 -16.34 -4.76
N SER A 31 -43.48 -15.69 -5.84
CA SER A 31 -42.08 -15.82 -6.28
C SER A 31 -41.11 -15.06 -5.38
N ALA A 32 -41.52 -13.90 -4.86
CA ALA A 32 -40.70 -13.11 -3.94
C ALA A 32 -40.60 -13.77 -2.56
N GLU A 33 -41.72 -14.28 -2.03
CA GLU A 33 -41.77 -15.04 -0.78
C GLU A 33 -40.89 -16.30 -0.85
N LYS A 34 -40.93 -17.02 -1.99
CA LYS A 34 -40.06 -18.17 -2.21
C LYS A 34 -38.58 -17.78 -2.18
N GLN A 35 -38.21 -16.68 -2.85
CA GLN A 35 -36.81 -16.24 -2.86
C GLN A 35 -36.34 -15.75 -1.49
N GLU A 36 -37.23 -15.11 -0.72
CA GLU A 36 -36.94 -14.70 0.66
C GLU A 36 -36.74 -15.92 1.59
N ALA A 37 -37.52 -16.98 1.42
CA ALA A 37 -37.32 -18.22 2.16
C ALA A 37 -35.97 -18.87 1.82
N LEU A 38 -35.65 -19.00 0.53
CA LEU A 38 -34.37 -19.53 0.06
C LEU A 38 -33.17 -18.70 0.52
N ALA A 39 -33.33 -17.38 0.56
CA ALA A 39 -32.36 -16.46 1.14
C ALA A 39 -32.10 -16.75 2.62
N LYS A 40 -33.17 -16.88 3.43
CA LYS A 40 -33.06 -17.21 4.87
C LYS A 40 -32.39 -18.57 5.09
N ASP A 41 -32.72 -19.57 4.28
CA ASP A 41 -32.13 -20.90 4.35
C ASP A 41 -30.62 -20.87 4.04
N LEU A 42 -30.21 -20.16 2.98
CA LEU A 42 -28.80 -20.00 2.63
C LEU A 42 -28.04 -19.25 3.73
N ILE A 43 -28.59 -18.15 4.24
CA ILE A 43 -28.00 -17.38 5.35
C ILE A 43 -27.81 -18.28 6.58
N HIS A 44 -28.86 -19.01 6.97
CA HIS A 44 -28.77 -19.91 8.11
C HIS A 44 -27.72 -21.01 7.89
N ALA A 45 -27.67 -21.61 6.71
CA ALA A 45 -26.70 -22.64 6.36
C ALA A 45 -25.24 -22.15 6.47
N VAL A 46 -24.96 -20.94 5.95
CA VAL A 46 -23.65 -20.28 6.10
C VAL A 46 -23.35 -20.00 7.59
N LYS A 47 -24.36 -19.59 8.38
CA LYS A 47 -24.21 -19.33 9.83
C LYS A 47 -23.71 -20.55 10.58
N VAL A 48 -24.34 -21.70 10.31
CA VAL A 48 -24.05 -22.97 10.99
C VAL A 48 -22.91 -23.75 10.33
N LYS A 49 -22.26 -23.19 9.31
CA LYS A 49 -21.13 -23.79 8.59
C LYS A 49 -21.46 -25.14 7.91
N ASP A 50 -22.72 -25.32 7.50
CA ASP A 50 -23.23 -26.58 6.93
C ASP A 50 -23.19 -26.54 5.39
N SER A 51 -22.12 -27.10 4.81
CA SER A 51 -21.91 -27.11 3.36
C SER A 51 -23.00 -27.87 2.60
N LEU A 52 -23.58 -28.92 3.18
CA LEU A 52 -24.67 -29.68 2.55
C LEU A 52 -25.94 -28.85 2.44
N LYS A 53 -26.29 -28.09 3.49
CA LYS A 53 -27.43 -27.15 3.44
C LYS A 53 -27.18 -26.01 2.47
N VAL A 54 -25.96 -25.49 2.40
CA VAL A 54 -25.58 -24.48 1.39
C VAL A 54 -25.79 -25.03 -0.02
N SER A 55 -25.25 -26.21 -0.31
CA SER A 55 -25.39 -26.87 -1.62
C SER A 55 -26.86 -27.08 -2.00
N ARG A 56 -27.70 -27.55 -1.07
CA ARG A 56 -29.15 -27.71 -1.29
C ARG A 56 -29.86 -26.38 -1.55
N ALA A 57 -29.58 -25.34 -0.77
CA ALA A 57 -30.20 -24.02 -0.96
C ALA A 57 -29.86 -23.44 -2.34
N LEU A 58 -28.59 -23.54 -2.75
CA LEU A 58 -28.14 -23.08 -4.07
C LEU A 58 -28.78 -23.88 -5.21
N GLN A 59 -28.90 -25.21 -5.09
CA GLN A 59 -29.60 -26.06 -6.08
C GLN A 59 -31.09 -25.71 -6.21
N GLN A 60 -31.72 -25.22 -5.14
CA GLN A 60 -33.10 -24.78 -5.14
C GLN A 60 -33.30 -23.36 -5.72
N GLY A 61 -32.21 -22.68 -6.09
CA GLY A 61 -32.23 -21.36 -6.72
C GLY A 61 -32.01 -20.18 -5.76
N ALA A 62 -31.48 -20.42 -4.55
CA ALA A 62 -31.05 -19.33 -3.69
C ALA A 62 -30.01 -18.45 -4.40
N ASP A 63 -30.11 -17.13 -4.24
CA ASP A 63 -29.16 -16.19 -4.83
C ASP A 63 -27.79 -16.33 -4.13
N PRO A 64 -26.72 -16.76 -4.83
CA PRO A 64 -25.38 -16.90 -4.24
C PRO A 64 -24.76 -15.56 -3.82
N ASN A 65 -25.23 -14.44 -4.37
CA ASN A 65 -24.68 -13.10 -4.17
C ASN A 65 -25.44 -12.32 -3.09
N ILE A 66 -26.20 -13.03 -2.25
CA ILE A 66 -26.96 -12.42 -1.17
C ILE A 66 -26.02 -11.71 -0.18
N LYS A 67 -26.41 -10.48 0.18
CA LYS A 67 -25.79 -9.72 1.25
C LYS A 67 -26.65 -9.77 2.50
N PHE A 68 -26.02 -10.00 3.64
CA PHE A 68 -26.70 -10.01 4.93
C PHE A 68 -25.74 -9.63 6.05
N SER A 69 -26.30 -9.35 7.23
CA SER A 69 -25.53 -9.03 8.43
C SER A 69 -25.92 -9.96 9.59
N TRP A 70 -24.96 -10.31 10.43
CA TRP A 70 -25.20 -11.06 11.66
C TRP A 70 -25.64 -10.17 12.83
N SER A 71 -25.40 -8.85 12.75
CA SER A 71 -25.60 -7.87 13.83
C SER A 71 -25.88 -6.46 13.27
N SER A 72 -25.66 -5.39 14.04
CA SER A 72 -25.73 -4.00 13.58
C SER A 72 -24.62 -3.58 12.59
N SER A 73 -23.77 -4.53 12.17
CA SER A 73 -22.75 -4.30 11.13
C SER A 73 -23.39 -4.19 9.73
N LYS A 74 -22.65 -3.59 8.78
CA LYS A 74 -23.11 -3.47 7.38
C LYS A 74 -23.25 -4.85 6.74
N ALA A 75 -24.22 -5.00 5.85
CA ALA A 75 -24.45 -6.24 5.13
C ALA A 75 -23.26 -6.58 4.22
N ALA A 76 -22.82 -7.84 4.25
CA ALA A 76 -21.73 -8.36 3.44
C ALA A 76 -22.16 -9.63 2.68
N PRO A 77 -21.50 -9.96 1.56
CA PRO A 77 -21.79 -11.16 0.77
C PRO A 77 -21.68 -12.44 1.59
N ALA A 78 -22.50 -13.45 1.25
CA ALA A 78 -22.42 -14.79 1.82
C ALA A 78 -21.00 -15.39 1.71
N LEU A 79 -20.33 -15.15 0.57
CA LEU A 79 -18.95 -15.57 0.34
C LEU A 79 -17.97 -14.94 1.34
N CYS A 80 -18.05 -13.63 1.56
CA CYS A 80 -17.20 -12.93 2.53
C CYS A 80 -17.39 -13.48 3.96
N HIS A 81 -18.63 -13.79 4.36
CA HIS A 81 -18.90 -14.41 5.66
C HIS A 81 -18.30 -15.80 5.80
N ALA A 82 -18.42 -16.63 4.75
CA ALA A 82 -17.82 -17.97 4.76
C ALA A 82 -16.29 -17.92 4.87
N VAL A 83 -15.66 -16.99 4.13
CA VAL A 83 -14.21 -16.78 4.18
C VAL A 83 -13.74 -16.24 5.53
N ALA A 84 -14.44 -15.25 6.10
CA ALA A 84 -14.12 -14.68 7.41
C ALA A 84 -14.14 -15.73 8.53
N ARG A 85 -14.96 -16.78 8.37
CA ARG A 85 -15.09 -17.88 9.32
C ARG A 85 -14.13 -19.05 9.04
N GLY A 86 -13.36 -19.00 7.96
CA GLY A 86 -12.41 -20.04 7.55
C GLY A 86 -13.06 -21.31 7.01
N ASP A 87 -14.32 -21.25 6.58
CA ASP A 87 -15.11 -22.45 6.24
C ASP A 87 -14.86 -22.91 4.79
N ILE A 88 -13.74 -23.60 4.57
CA ILE A 88 -13.27 -24.03 3.23
C ILE A 88 -14.36 -24.79 2.45
N GLU A 89 -15.10 -25.70 3.09
CA GLU A 89 -16.13 -26.49 2.41
C GLU A 89 -17.33 -25.64 1.99
N VAL A 90 -17.75 -24.67 2.82
CA VAL A 90 -18.81 -23.72 2.43
C VAL A 90 -18.34 -22.83 1.29
N VAL A 91 -17.10 -22.35 1.34
CA VAL A 91 -16.48 -21.56 0.25
C VAL A 91 -16.48 -22.37 -1.06
N LYS A 92 -16.06 -23.64 -1.03
CA LYS A 92 -16.09 -24.52 -2.21
C LYS A 92 -17.49 -24.66 -2.79
N GLU A 93 -18.50 -24.88 -1.96
CA GLU A 93 -19.90 -25.00 -2.42
C GLU A 93 -20.41 -23.71 -3.07
N LEU A 94 -20.16 -22.56 -2.44
CA LEU A 94 -20.54 -21.25 -3.00
C LEU A 94 -19.86 -21.01 -4.35
N LEU A 95 -18.56 -21.27 -4.43
CA LEU A 95 -17.80 -21.03 -5.64
C LEU A 95 -18.26 -21.90 -6.82
N LYS A 96 -18.78 -23.12 -6.61
CA LYS A 96 -19.28 -24.01 -7.70
C LYS A 96 -20.32 -23.33 -8.60
N ILE A 97 -21.03 -22.32 -8.09
CA ILE A 97 -22.07 -21.62 -8.83
C ILE A 97 -21.44 -20.62 -9.81
N LYS A 98 -21.70 -20.78 -11.11
CA LYS A 98 -21.11 -19.93 -12.16
C LYS A 98 -21.49 -18.45 -12.06
N THR A 99 -22.65 -18.14 -11.47
CA THR A 99 -23.17 -16.77 -11.35
C THR A 99 -22.69 -16.05 -10.09
N ILE A 100 -21.82 -16.67 -9.29
CA ILE A 100 -21.28 -16.02 -8.10
C ILE A 100 -20.34 -14.88 -8.51
N ASP A 101 -20.53 -13.73 -7.88
CA ASP A 101 -19.65 -12.58 -7.96
C ASP A 101 -18.58 -12.72 -6.86
N VAL A 102 -17.39 -13.17 -7.27
CA VAL A 102 -16.26 -13.42 -6.36
C VAL A 102 -15.63 -12.13 -5.80
N ASP A 103 -15.85 -11.01 -6.47
CA ASP A 103 -15.26 -9.70 -6.15
C ASP A 103 -16.25 -8.76 -5.46
N GLN A 104 -17.43 -9.27 -5.12
CA GLN A 104 -18.46 -8.48 -4.46
C GLN A 104 -17.93 -7.90 -3.15
N HIS A 105 -17.95 -6.56 -3.05
CA HIS A 105 -17.49 -5.88 -1.85
C HIS A 105 -18.42 -6.13 -0.65
N GLY A 106 -17.83 -6.52 0.47
CA GLY A 106 -18.42 -6.53 1.80
C GLY A 106 -18.22 -5.21 2.54
N ASP A 107 -18.22 -5.28 3.88
CA ASP A 107 -17.95 -4.12 4.72
C ASP A 107 -16.53 -3.58 4.49
N SER A 108 -16.35 -2.27 4.62
CA SER A 108 -15.07 -1.56 4.35
C SER A 108 -14.46 -1.80 2.96
N LYS A 109 -15.28 -2.20 1.98
CA LYS A 109 -14.88 -2.65 0.63
C LYS A 109 -14.04 -3.94 0.61
N ASN A 110 -14.04 -4.72 1.69
CA ASN A 110 -13.32 -5.98 1.72
C ASN A 110 -13.91 -6.98 0.70
N THR A 111 -13.08 -7.50 -0.19
CA THR A 111 -13.42 -8.64 -1.05
C THR A 111 -13.19 -9.95 -0.30
N ALA A 112 -13.77 -11.05 -0.79
CA ALA A 112 -13.51 -12.37 -0.23
C ALA A 112 -12.01 -12.71 -0.26
N LEU A 113 -11.31 -12.33 -1.34
CA LEU A 113 -9.86 -12.55 -1.47
C LEU A 113 -9.08 -11.78 -0.41
N PHE A 114 -9.40 -10.51 -0.20
CA PHE A 114 -8.73 -9.71 0.82
C PHE A 114 -8.88 -10.32 2.22
N ILE A 115 -10.07 -10.78 2.59
CA ILE A 115 -10.32 -11.42 3.89
C ILE A 115 -9.50 -12.72 4.02
N ALA A 116 -9.38 -13.51 2.94
CA ALA A 116 -8.57 -14.72 2.95
C ALA A 116 -7.08 -14.40 3.21
N VAL A 117 -6.56 -13.34 2.60
CA VAL A 117 -5.18 -12.88 2.82
C VAL A 117 -4.98 -12.36 4.24
N LEU A 118 -5.92 -11.56 4.76
CA LEU A 118 -5.88 -11.06 6.14
C LEU A 118 -5.85 -12.22 7.15
N ASN A 119 -6.59 -13.29 6.89
CA ASN A 119 -6.63 -14.51 7.71
C ASN A 119 -5.47 -15.48 7.41
N ALA A 120 -4.48 -15.09 6.60
CA ALA A 120 -3.37 -15.94 6.13
C ALA A 120 -3.82 -17.30 5.53
N SER A 121 -5.04 -17.36 4.98
CA SER A 121 -5.68 -18.59 4.51
C SER A 121 -5.32 -18.87 3.05
N PHE A 122 -4.13 -19.44 2.82
CA PHE A 122 -3.61 -19.74 1.48
C PHE A 122 -4.59 -20.52 0.61
N VAL A 123 -5.16 -21.61 1.13
CA VAL A 123 -6.08 -22.48 0.38
C VAL A 123 -7.31 -21.71 -0.12
N ILE A 124 -7.87 -20.83 0.72
CA ILE A 124 -9.05 -20.04 0.34
C ILE A 124 -8.65 -18.98 -0.69
N ALA A 125 -7.53 -18.29 -0.48
CA ALA A 125 -7.03 -17.30 -1.43
C ALA A 125 -6.79 -17.94 -2.82
N GLU A 126 -6.15 -19.12 -2.86
CA GLU A 126 -5.91 -19.86 -4.10
C GLU A 126 -7.22 -20.27 -4.79
N LEU A 127 -8.20 -20.78 -4.04
CA LEU A 127 -9.52 -21.12 -4.58
C LEU A 127 -10.22 -19.90 -5.18
N LEU A 128 -10.16 -18.74 -4.53
CA LEU A 128 -10.76 -17.51 -5.03
C LEU A 128 -10.08 -17.02 -6.30
N LEU A 129 -8.75 -16.99 -6.33
CA LEU A 129 -7.97 -16.61 -7.51
C LEU A 129 -8.20 -17.56 -8.69
N LEU A 130 -8.32 -18.87 -8.44
CA LEU A 130 -8.70 -19.86 -9.46
C LEU A 130 -10.11 -19.64 -10.02
N ARG A 131 -10.98 -18.94 -9.28
CA ARG A 131 -12.32 -18.54 -9.73
C ARG A 131 -12.39 -17.12 -10.27
N GLY A 132 -11.23 -16.52 -10.53
CA GLY A 132 -11.13 -15.23 -11.20
C GLY A 132 -11.31 -14.02 -10.29
N ALA A 133 -11.13 -14.17 -8.97
CA ALA A 133 -11.08 -13.01 -8.08
C ALA A 133 -9.93 -12.07 -8.50
N ASP A 134 -10.20 -10.78 -8.62
CA ASP A 134 -9.21 -9.78 -9.00
C ASP A 134 -8.25 -9.49 -7.82
N PRO A 135 -6.95 -9.81 -7.94
CA PRO A 135 -5.97 -9.59 -6.87
C PRO A 135 -5.62 -8.12 -6.64
N ASN A 136 -6.10 -7.19 -7.47
CA ASN A 136 -5.74 -5.77 -7.42
C ASN A 136 -6.81 -4.90 -6.77
N LEU A 137 -7.95 -5.47 -6.37
CA LEU A 137 -9.02 -4.71 -5.71
C LEU A 137 -8.57 -4.24 -4.32
N SER A 138 -8.59 -2.92 -4.12
CA SER A 138 -8.17 -2.29 -2.87
C SER A 138 -9.33 -2.09 -1.89
N THR A 139 -8.99 -2.17 -0.60
CA THR A 139 -9.87 -1.82 0.51
C THR A 139 -9.60 -0.39 0.99
N ASN A 140 -10.53 0.19 1.75
CA ASN A 140 -10.40 1.59 2.18
C ASN A 140 -9.24 1.85 3.16
N ILE A 141 -8.82 0.85 3.94
CA ILE A 141 -7.85 1.02 5.04
C ILE A 141 -6.54 0.31 4.72
N HIS A 142 -6.62 -0.97 4.37
CA HIS A 142 -5.46 -1.86 4.27
C HIS A 142 -4.88 -1.95 2.85
N GLY A 143 -5.59 -1.42 1.86
CA GLY A 143 -5.16 -1.45 0.47
C GLY A 143 -5.39 -2.78 -0.24
N THR A 144 -4.47 -3.17 -1.12
CA THR A 144 -4.59 -4.38 -1.96
C THR A 144 -4.25 -5.66 -1.17
N PRO A 145 -4.73 -6.84 -1.62
CA PRO A 145 -4.30 -8.12 -1.09
C PRO A 145 -2.77 -8.29 -1.04
N LEU A 146 -2.06 -7.86 -2.09
CA LEU A 146 -0.58 -7.98 -2.12
C LEU A 146 0.08 -7.11 -1.05
N LEU A 147 -0.38 -5.87 -0.87
CA LEU A 147 0.14 -4.98 0.17
C LEU A 147 -0.04 -5.61 1.57
N GLN A 148 -1.20 -6.19 1.84
CA GLN A 148 -1.47 -6.88 3.12
C GLN A 148 -0.59 -8.12 3.32
N ALA A 149 -0.32 -8.90 2.26
CA ALA A 149 0.58 -10.05 2.33
C ALA A 149 2.03 -9.61 2.65
N VAL A 150 2.47 -8.47 2.11
CA VAL A 150 3.79 -7.90 2.38
C VAL A 150 3.90 -7.38 3.82
N VAL A 151 2.94 -6.59 4.29
CA VAL A 151 2.93 -6.07 5.67
C VAL A 151 2.89 -7.19 6.71
N SER A 152 2.32 -8.35 6.36
CA SER A 152 2.32 -9.53 7.23
C SER A 152 3.56 -10.43 7.07
N GLY A 153 4.53 -10.06 6.23
CA GLY A 153 5.74 -10.86 5.96
C GLY A 153 5.46 -12.19 5.25
N ASN A 154 4.28 -12.38 4.67
CA ASN A 154 3.85 -13.66 4.11
C ASN A 154 4.30 -13.80 2.66
N CYS A 155 5.58 -14.16 2.46
CA CYS A 155 6.19 -14.38 1.15
C CYS A 155 5.42 -15.39 0.28
N VAL A 156 4.89 -16.46 0.89
CA VAL A 156 4.16 -17.52 0.16
C VAL A 156 2.85 -16.97 -0.40
N MET A 157 2.12 -16.18 0.38
CA MET A 157 0.90 -15.50 -0.08
C MET A 157 1.21 -14.42 -1.12
N ALA A 158 2.25 -13.61 -0.91
CA ALA A 158 2.69 -12.60 -1.87
C ALA A 158 3.03 -13.24 -3.23
N ASN A 159 3.73 -14.37 -3.22
CA ASN A 159 4.04 -15.15 -4.41
C ASN A 159 2.80 -15.73 -5.10
N LEU A 160 1.83 -16.24 -4.36
CA LEU A 160 0.55 -16.67 -4.94
C LEU A 160 -0.14 -15.51 -5.67
N LEU A 161 -0.23 -14.34 -5.02
CA LEU A 161 -0.92 -13.17 -5.55
C LEU A 161 -0.25 -12.64 -6.83
N ILE A 162 1.07 -12.48 -6.83
CA ILE A 162 1.83 -12.03 -8.00
C ILE A 162 1.65 -13.02 -9.17
N ASN A 163 1.77 -14.32 -8.93
CA ASN A 163 1.57 -15.36 -9.96
C ASN A 163 0.13 -15.38 -10.51
N LYS A 164 -0.82 -14.76 -9.81
CA LYS A 164 -2.22 -14.62 -10.23
C LYS A 164 -2.55 -13.21 -10.74
N GLY A 165 -1.54 -12.38 -11.00
CA GLY A 165 -1.70 -11.08 -11.66
C GLY A 165 -1.83 -9.88 -10.71
N ALA A 166 -1.45 -10.03 -9.43
CA ALA A 166 -1.30 -8.87 -8.55
C ALA A 166 -0.18 -7.97 -9.06
N SER A 167 -0.46 -6.67 -9.23
CA SER A 167 0.54 -5.69 -9.63
C SER A 167 1.38 -5.26 -8.42
N PRO A 168 2.71 -5.42 -8.47
CA PRO A 168 3.60 -5.02 -7.38
C PRO A 168 3.81 -3.50 -7.28
N ASN A 169 3.25 -2.73 -8.23
CA ASN A 169 3.44 -1.27 -8.34
C ASN A 169 2.19 -0.47 -7.97
N LEU A 170 1.11 -1.12 -7.54
CA LEU A 170 -0.08 -0.40 -7.08
C LEU A 170 0.20 0.28 -5.75
N THR A 171 -0.03 1.59 -5.69
CA THR A 171 -0.07 2.34 -4.45
C THR A 171 -1.45 2.23 -3.83
N SER A 172 -1.52 1.91 -2.53
CA SER A 172 -2.81 1.71 -1.88
C SER A 172 -2.71 1.83 -0.35
N GLY A 173 -3.87 1.79 0.32
CA GLY A 173 -3.97 1.83 1.77
C GLY A 173 -3.86 3.26 2.31
N GLN A 174 -3.90 3.40 3.63
CA GLN A 174 -3.96 4.71 4.29
C GLN A 174 -2.78 5.65 3.96
N TYR A 175 -1.62 5.10 3.61
CA TYR A 175 -0.42 5.86 3.29
C TYR A 175 -0.12 5.92 1.79
N ASN A 176 -0.97 5.35 0.93
CA ASN A 176 -0.71 5.25 -0.50
C ASN A 176 0.67 4.63 -0.81
N SER A 177 0.99 3.51 -0.17
CA SER A 177 2.29 2.83 -0.29
C SER A 177 2.26 1.75 -1.37
N THR A 178 3.38 1.55 -2.07
CA THR A 178 3.61 0.33 -2.85
C THR A 178 3.96 -0.84 -1.92
N PRO A 179 3.74 -2.09 -2.36
CA PRO A 179 4.28 -3.28 -1.70
C PRO A 179 5.78 -3.17 -1.41
N LEU A 180 6.60 -2.70 -2.36
CA LEU A 180 8.05 -2.57 -2.15
C LEU A 180 8.37 -1.60 -1.03
N ASN A 181 7.78 -0.41 -1.03
CA ASN A 181 8.04 0.58 0.01
C ASN A 181 7.57 0.09 1.40
N ALA A 182 6.47 -0.67 1.47
CA ALA A 182 6.07 -1.31 2.72
C ALA A 182 7.13 -2.30 3.24
N SER A 183 7.70 -3.16 2.37
CA SER A 183 8.79 -4.06 2.78
C SER A 183 10.05 -3.32 3.23
N VAL A 184 10.34 -2.14 2.65
CA VAL A 184 11.46 -1.29 3.08
C VAL A 184 11.23 -0.71 4.47
N VAL A 185 10.03 -0.19 4.74
CA VAL A 185 9.66 0.35 6.05
C VAL A 185 9.71 -0.72 7.15
N GLU A 186 9.26 -1.94 6.84
CA GLU A 186 9.35 -3.09 7.75
C GLU A 186 10.77 -3.68 7.85
N GLY A 187 11.70 -3.26 6.98
CA GLY A 187 13.09 -3.76 6.94
C GLY A 187 13.25 -5.17 6.37
N ASP A 188 12.23 -5.72 5.71
CA ASP A 188 12.23 -7.07 5.15
C ASP A 188 12.98 -7.11 3.80
N CYS A 189 14.29 -7.30 3.88
CA CYS A 189 15.19 -7.37 2.73
C CYS A 189 14.82 -8.51 1.76
N ILE A 190 14.32 -9.64 2.28
CA ILE A 190 13.98 -10.81 1.48
C ILE A 190 12.72 -10.50 0.65
N MET A 191 11.71 -9.93 1.28
CA MET A 191 10.50 -9.50 0.58
C MET A 191 10.80 -8.39 -0.43
N ALA A 192 11.65 -7.42 -0.10
CA ALA A 192 12.04 -6.36 -1.02
C ALA A 192 12.71 -6.93 -2.29
N GLU A 193 13.70 -7.81 -2.13
CA GLU A 193 14.36 -8.47 -3.26
C GLU A 193 13.38 -9.34 -4.07
N PHE A 194 12.50 -10.07 -3.39
CA PHE A 194 11.45 -10.87 -4.01
C PHE A 194 10.51 -10.00 -4.88
N LEU A 195 10.06 -8.86 -4.36
CA LEU A 195 9.16 -7.95 -5.09
C LEU A 195 9.83 -7.36 -6.32
N ILE A 196 11.09 -6.92 -6.23
CA ILE A 196 11.81 -6.34 -7.37
C ILE A 196 12.02 -7.38 -8.47
N LYS A 197 12.43 -8.60 -8.11
CA LYS A 197 12.53 -9.74 -9.06
C LYS A 197 11.22 -10.06 -9.75
N ASN A 198 10.09 -9.71 -9.14
CA ASN A 198 8.74 -9.89 -9.68
C ASN A 198 8.15 -8.60 -10.29
N GLY A 199 8.98 -7.62 -10.64
CA GLY A 199 8.57 -6.45 -11.41
C GLY A 199 8.14 -5.23 -10.59
N ALA A 200 8.40 -5.21 -9.27
CA ALA A 200 8.31 -3.97 -8.52
C ALA A 200 9.37 -2.98 -9.01
N SER A 201 8.97 -1.73 -9.24
CA SER A 201 9.89 -0.67 -9.62
C SER A 201 10.70 -0.20 -8.40
N PRO A 202 12.04 -0.29 -8.43
CA PRO A 202 12.89 0.12 -7.30
C PRO A 202 12.85 1.64 -7.05
N ASP A 203 12.38 2.42 -8.02
CA ASP A 203 12.34 3.89 -7.99
C ASP A 203 10.94 4.46 -7.75
N LEU A 204 9.91 3.61 -7.68
CA LEU A 204 8.54 4.09 -7.52
C LEU A 204 8.31 4.65 -6.11
N ALA A 205 8.33 5.97 -6.05
CA ALA A 205 8.04 6.73 -4.86
C ALA A 205 6.59 6.53 -4.39
N SER A 206 6.43 6.40 -3.07
CA SER A 206 5.11 6.19 -2.46
C SER A 206 5.15 6.45 -0.95
N GLY A 207 4.05 6.21 -0.25
CA GLY A 207 3.95 6.41 1.19
C GLY A 207 3.64 7.85 1.58
N GLN A 208 3.53 8.10 2.89
CA GLN A 208 3.12 9.39 3.45
C GLN A 208 3.98 10.58 2.98
N TYR A 209 5.28 10.35 2.78
CA TYR A 209 6.25 11.39 2.39
C TYR A 209 6.64 11.31 0.91
N ASN A 210 5.99 10.43 0.13
CA ASN A 210 6.30 10.19 -1.27
C ASN A 210 7.79 9.93 -1.55
N LYS A 211 8.45 9.18 -0.65
CA LYS A 211 9.88 8.82 -0.77
C LYS A 211 10.07 7.65 -1.71
N THR A 212 11.22 7.62 -2.41
CA THR A 212 11.69 6.42 -3.10
C THR A 212 12.01 5.32 -2.08
N PRO A 213 11.95 4.03 -2.47
CA PRO A 213 12.42 2.93 -1.63
C PRO A 213 13.84 3.17 -1.08
N LEU A 214 14.76 3.70 -1.91
CA LEU A 214 16.13 3.99 -1.50
C LEU A 214 16.20 5.09 -0.42
N SER A 215 15.52 6.23 -0.61
CA SER A 215 15.51 7.30 0.41
C SER A 215 14.86 6.82 1.71
N ALA A 216 13.80 6.01 1.65
CA ALA A 216 13.22 5.42 2.85
C ALA A 216 14.21 4.50 3.59
N ALA A 217 14.98 3.67 2.88
CA ALA A 217 16.00 2.82 3.47
C ALA A 217 17.15 3.62 4.11
N VAL A 218 17.58 4.71 3.46
CA VAL A 218 18.62 5.63 3.98
C VAL A 218 18.13 6.34 5.24
N GLY A 219 16.94 6.93 5.21
CA GLY A 219 16.36 7.60 6.39
C GLY A 219 16.14 6.66 7.58
N ASN A 220 15.90 5.38 7.32
CA ASN A 220 15.82 4.34 8.34
C ASN A 220 17.19 3.79 8.80
N SER A 221 18.30 4.29 8.25
CA SER A 221 19.67 3.81 8.50
C SER A 221 19.86 2.30 8.25
N ASN A 222 19.11 1.73 7.30
CA ASN A 222 19.14 0.29 7.02
C ASN A 222 20.13 -0.03 5.88
N CYS A 223 21.40 -0.21 6.23
CA CYS A 223 22.49 -0.51 5.29
C CYS A 223 22.21 -1.72 4.39
N SER A 224 21.66 -2.80 4.96
CA SER A 224 21.35 -4.02 4.21
C SER A 224 20.28 -3.77 3.15
N MET A 225 19.24 -3.00 3.49
CA MET A 225 18.18 -2.64 2.54
C MET A 225 18.70 -1.70 1.45
N VAL A 226 19.58 -0.74 1.79
CA VAL A 226 20.26 0.10 0.79
C VAL A 226 21.01 -0.78 -0.21
N ASP A 227 21.83 -1.73 0.27
CA ASP A 227 22.58 -2.63 -0.62
C ASP A 227 21.65 -3.48 -1.51
N VAL A 228 20.56 -4.02 -0.96
CA VAL A 228 19.55 -4.78 -1.74
C VAL A 228 18.94 -3.92 -2.84
N LEU A 229 18.49 -2.69 -2.53
CA LEU A 229 17.88 -1.80 -3.50
C LEU A 229 18.87 -1.40 -4.60
N MET A 230 20.10 -1.06 -4.23
CA MET A 230 21.16 -0.66 -5.15
C MET A 230 21.55 -1.80 -6.10
N LYS A 231 21.75 -3.03 -5.59
CA LYS A 231 22.00 -4.22 -6.42
C LYS A 231 20.89 -4.53 -7.41
N ASN A 232 19.67 -4.11 -7.08
CA ASN A 232 18.49 -4.34 -7.90
C ASN A 232 18.07 -3.10 -8.71
N GLY A 233 19.01 -2.17 -8.95
CA GLY A 233 18.86 -1.10 -9.94
C GLY A 233 18.10 0.14 -9.47
N ALA A 234 18.03 0.38 -8.15
CA ALA A 234 17.56 1.67 -7.64
C ALA A 234 18.49 2.80 -8.10
N SER A 235 17.89 3.92 -8.52
CA SER A 235 18.62 5.11 -8.95
C SER A 235 19.26 5.82 -7.76
N VAL A 236 20.59 5.76 -7.67
CA VAL A 236 21.37 6.24 -6.52
C VAL A 236 21.16 7.71 -6.15
N ASN A 237 20.87 8.56 -7.14
CA ASN A 237 20.70 10.00 -6.98
C ASN A 237 19.23 10.44 -6.95
N LEU A 238 18.27 9.50 -7.05
CA LEU A 238 16.86 9.84 -7.16
C LEU A 238 16.27 10.21 -5.78
N ALA A 239 15.80 11.45 -5.69
CA ALA A 239 14.98 11.96 -4.60
C ALA A 239 13.54 12.17 -5.08
N SER A 240 12.56 11.96 -4.21
CA SER A 240 11.15 12.22 -4.52
C SER A 240 10.39 12.67 -3.27
N GLY A 241 9.50 13.64 -3.43
CA GLY A 241 8.75 14.28 -2.34
C GLY A 241 9.25 15.70 -2.07
N GLU A 242 8.38 16.56 -1.54
CA GLU A 242 8.64 18.00 -1.38
C GLU A 242 9.79 18.31 -0.39
N SER A 243 10.13 17.36 0.49
CA SER A 243 11.21 17.48 1.48
C SER A 243 12.29 16.40 1.32
N SER A 244 12.35 15.72 0.17
CA SER A 244 13.34 14.66 -0.03
C SER A 244 14.69 15.24 -0.39
N LEU A 245 15.69 14.86 0.40
CA LEU A 245 17.09 15.06 0.05
C LEU A 245 17.55 13.92 -0.88
N PRO A 246 18.57 14.13 -1.74
CA PRO A 246 19.27 13.04 -2.39
C PRO A 246 19.78 12.03 -1.36
N PRO A 247 19.82 10.72 -1.66
CA PRO A 247 20.24 9.70 -0.71
C PRO A 247 21.59 9.96 -0.03
N LEU A 248 22.59 10.46 -0.77
CA LEU A 248 23.90 10.78 -0.20
C LEU A 248 23.83 11.97 0.78
N VAL A 249 23.01 12.97 0.47
CA VAL A 249 22.82 14.14 1.33
C VAL A 249 22.13 13.74 2.64
N GLU A 250 21.07 12.92 2.58
CA GLU A 250 20.39 12.41 3.78
C GLU A 250 21.33 11.56 4.66
N ALA A 251 22.16 10.70 4.04
CA ALA A 251 23.16 9.90 4.75
C ALA A 251 24.27 10.76 5.37
N ALA A 252 24.70 11.81 4.67
CA ALA A 252 25.75 12.72 5.13
C ALA A 252 25.28 13.58 6.30
N TYR A 253 24.06 14.11 6.23
CA TYR A 253 23.43 14.82 7.35
C TYR A 253 23.26 13.93 8.59
N SER A 254 22.97 12.64 8.39
CA SER A 254 22.80 11.68 9.50
C SER A 254 24.12 11.12 10.05
N GLY A 255 25.26 11.47 9.44
CA GLY A 255 26.58 10.94 9.83
C GLY A 255 26.77 9.44 9.57
N ASN A 256 25.96 8.84 8.70
CA ASN A 256 26.01 7.41 8.46
C ASN A 256 27.10 7.07 7.43
N LEU A 257 28.34 6.97 7.91
CA LEU A 257 29.53 6.66 7.09
C LEU A 257 29.33 5.42 6.21
N HIS A 258 28.73 4.36 6.75
CA HIS A 258 28.59 3.10 6.01
C HIS A 258 27.66 3.26 4.80
N ILE A 259 26.52 3.93 4.99
CA ILE A 259 25.60 4.23 3.88
C ILE A 259 26.24 5.21 2.90
N CYS A 260 26.97 6.23 3.36
CA CYS A 260 27.69 7.15 2.47
C CYS A 260 28.68 6.40 1.57
N CYS A 261 29.54 5.56 2.16
CA CYS A 261 30.48 4.73 1.42
C CYS A 261 29.77 3.82 0.40
N LEU A 262 28.66 3.20 0.80
CA LEU A 262 27.89 2.32 -0.09
C LEU A 262 27.30 3.09 -1.27
N LEU A 263 26.65 4.23 -1.02
CA LEU A 263 26.08 5.09 -2.07
C LEU A 263 27.17 5.58 -3.04
N LEU A 264 28.31 6.05 -2.53
CA LEU A 264 29.45 6.48 -3.35
C LEU A 264 30.01 5.34 -4.20
N GLN A 265 30.12 4.12 -3.66
CA GLN A 265 30.54 2.93 -4.42
C GLN A 265 29.62 2.61 -5.60
N TYR A 266 28.33 2.90 -5.46
CA TYR A 266 27.35 2.74 -6.55
C TYR A 266 27.19 4.00 -7.43
N GLY A 267 28.10 4.97 -7.32
CA GLY A 267 28.14 6.16 -8.19
C GLY A 267 27.20 7.29 -7.77
N ALA A 268 26.91 7.43 -6.47
CA ALA A 268 26.31 8.65 -5.96
C ALA A 268 27.16 9.86 -6.33
N ASP A 269 26.50 10.93 -6.75
CA ASP A 269 27.19 12.19 -7.04
C ASP A 269 27.72 12.79 -5.72
N PRO A 270 29.05 12.89 -5.52
CA PRO A 270 29.62 13.44 -4.27
C PRO A 270 29.21 14.90 -4.04
N GLU A 271 28.84 15.64 -5.09
CA GLU A 271 28.42 17.03 -5.02
C GLU A 271 26.89 17.21 -5.06
N ALA A 272 26.13 16.11 -4.94
CA ALA A 272 24.68 16.15 -4.86
C ALA A 272 24.20 17.18 -3.83
N THR A 273 23.26 18.03 -4.24
CA THR A 273 22.76 19.14 -3.43
C THR A 273 21.37 18.87 -2.86
N GLY A 274 21.17 19.28 -1.61
CA GLY A 274 19.86 19.35 -0.97
C GLY A 274 18.98 20.47 -1.54
N ILE A 275 17.82 20.67 -0.92
CA ILE A 275 16.81 21.65 -1.35
C ILE A 275 17.25 23.12 -1.20
N ASP A 276 18.22 23.38 -0.33
CA ASP A 276 18.85 24.68 -0.07
C ASP A 276 20.09 24.93 -0.96
N GLY A 277 20.43 23.98 -1.83
CA GLY A 277 21.62 24.03 -2.67
C GLY A 277 22.91 23.64 -1.94
N MET A 278 22.87 23.31 -0.64
CA MET A 278 24.04 22.77 0.07
C MET A 278 24.33 21.35 -0.40
N SER A 279 25.58 21.04 -0.73
CA SER A 279 25.97 19.67 -1.09
C SER A 279 26.20 18.78 0.13
N SER A 280 26.33 17.47 -0.09
CA SER A 280 26.53 16.47 0.96
C SER A 280 27.67 16.81 1.95
N ILE A 281 28.77 17.39 1.46
CA ILE A 281 29.92 17.77 2.30
C ILE A 281 29.60 18.93 3.25
N PHE A 282 28.71 19.86 2.87
CA PHE A 282 28.26 20.94 3.74
C PHE A 282 27.42 20.41 4.89
N TYR A 283 26.47 19.51 4.61
CA TYR A 283 25.67 18.86 5.65
C TYR A 283 26.54 18.03 6.61
N ALA A 284 27.51 17.27 6.09
CA ALA A 284 28.44 16.56 6.96
C ALA A 284 29.32 17.53 7.79
N ALA A 285 29.66 18.69 7.25
CA ALA A 285 30.47 19.70 7.94
C ALA A 285 29.70 20.45 9.03
N SER A 286 28.42 20.75 8.80
CA SER A 286 27.56 21.38 9.80
C SER A 286 27.33 20.47 11.02
N GLU A 287 27.32 19.15 10.82
CA GLU A 287 27.11 18.16 11.88
C GLU A 287 28.43 17.56 12.43
N GLY A 288 29.59 17.97 11.88
CA GLY A 288 30.90 17.58 12.40
C GLY A 288 31.38 16.18 12.02
N HIS A 289 30.83 15.59 10.94
CA HIS A 289 31.12 14.23 10.49
C HIS A 289 32.37 14.14 9.61
N LEU A 290 33.54 14.20 10.25
CA LEU A 290 34.85 14.17 9.57
C LEU A 290 35.07 12.91 8.70
N ASP A 291 34.64 11.75 9.18
CA ASP A 291 34.78 10.48 8.48
C ASP A 291 33.94 10.42 7.20
N VAL A 292 32.71 10.94 7.25
CA VAL A 292 31.84 11.12 6.08
C VAL A 292 32.46 12.08 5.07
N ILE A 293 32.97 13.22 5.53
CA ILE A 293 33.67 14.20 4.68
C ILE A 293 34.87 13.55 3.99
N GLN A 294 35.67 12.78 4.72
CA GLN A 294 36.81 12.06 4.14
C GLN A 294 36.35 11.08 3.05
N ALA A 295 35.24 10.36 3.28
CA ALA A 295 34.68 9.44 2.30
C ALA A 295 34.22 10.18 1.03
N ILE A 296 33.55 11.34 1.17
CA ILE A 296 33.10 12.16 0.04
C ILE A 296 34.30 12.68 -0.76
N ILE A 297 35.32 13.23 -0.10
CA ILE A 297 36.54 13.74 -0.75
C ILE A 297 37.28 12.62 -1.50
N ASN A 298 37.40 11.44 -0.88
CA ASN A 298 38.05 10.28 -1.50
C ASN A 298 37.31 9.78 -2.75
N ASN A 299 36.04 10.16 -2.92
CA ASN A 299 35.22 9.84 -4.09
C ASN A 299 35.00 11.07 -5.01
N GLY A 300 35.84 12.11 -4.89
CA GLY A 300 35.89 13.23 -5.83
C GLY A 300 35.10 14.48 -5.42
N GLY A 301 34.54 14.54 -4.20
CA GLY A 301 33.92 15.78 -3.73
C GLY A 301 34.96 16.86 -3.39
N ASP A 302 34.70 18.10 -3.80
CA ASP A 302 35.61 19.23 -3.54
C ASP A 302 35.53 19.73 -2.07
N PRO A 303 36.60 19.61 -1.26
CA PRO A 303 36.65 20.15 0.10
C PRO A 303 36.61 21.69 0.16
N GLN A 304 36.77 22.37 -0.98
CA GLN A 304 36.75 23.83 -1.11
C GLN A 304 35.54 24.33 -1.90
N LEU A 305 34.54 23.45 -2.13
CA LEU A 305 33.29 23.82 -2.77
C LEU A 305 32.70 25.05 -2.08
N LYS A 306 32.12 25.96 -2.87
CA LYS A 306 31.46 27.14 -2.35
C LYS A 306 29.96 27.01 -2.45
N TRP A 307 29.29 27.26 -1.34
CA TRP A 307 27.86 27.49 -1.29
C TRP A 307 27.67 28.92 -0.79
N GLU A 308 27.15 29.79 -1.66
CA GLU A 308 27.21 31.24 -1.49
C GLU A 308 28.66 31.72 -1.26
N ASP A 309 28.95 32.30 -0.09
CA ASP A 309 30.28 32.75 0.32
C ASP A 309 30.97 31.78 1.31
N TYR A 310 30.32 30.67 1.66
CA TYR A 310 30.80 29.73 2.66
C TYR A 310 31.46 28.50 2.02
N THR A 311 32.57 28.07 2.62
CA THR A 311 33.17 26.75 2.41
C THR A 311 32.69 25.77 3.49
N PRO A 312 32.88 24.45 3.31
CA PRO A 312 32.57 23.47 4.36
C PRO A 312 33.33 23.76 5.66
N ALA A 313 34.55 24.29 5.58
CA ALA A 313 35.32 24.69 6.75
C ALA A 313 34.67 25.85 7.50
N ASP A 314 34.11 26.83 6.79
CA ASP A 314 33.42 27.97 7.41
C ASP A 314 32.17 27.53 8.16
N LEU A 315 31.39 26.62 7.56
CA LEU A 315 30.20 26.07 8.19
C LEU A 315 30.54 25.23 9.44
N ALA A 316 31.59 24.42 9.36
CA ALA A 316 32.11 23.69 10.51
C ALA A 316 32.53 24.63 11.66
N ARG A 317 33.14 25.79 11.39
CA ARG A 317 33.45 26.80 12.44
C ARG A 317 32.18 27.42 13.02
N HIS A 318 31.18 27.72 12.19
CA HIS A 318 29.92 28.28 12.66
C HIS A 318 29.16 27.35 13.62
N GLN A 319 29.35 26.04 13.48
CA GLN A 319 28.77 25.01 14.35
C GLN A 319 29.74 24.49 15.42
N ASP A 320 30.81 25.24 15.71
CA ASP A 320 31.83 24.93 16.73
C ASP A 320 32.64 23.62 16.50
N HIS A 321 32.65 23.09 15.29
CA HIS A 321 33.47 21.94 14.87
C HIS A 321 34.89 22.36 14.46
N ASN A 322 35.60 23.05 15.36
CA ASN A 322 36.90 23.69 15.08
C ASN A 322 37.99 22.72 14.58
N TYR A 323 38.08 21.51 15.14
CA TYR A 323 39.04 20.50 14.68
C TYR A 323 38.79 20.09 13.21
N LEU A 324 37.53 19.93 12.83
CA LEU A 324 37.13 19.60 11.48
C LEU A 324 37.44 20.76 10.52
N ALA A 325 37.14 22.00 10.92
CA ALA A 325 37.44 23.18 10.12
C ALA A 325 38.95 23.31 9.85
N ASP A 326 39.78 23.16 10.89
CA ASP A 326 41.25 23.17 10.75
C ASP A 326 41.76 22.03 9.86
N TRP A 327 41.08 20.89 9.88
CA TRP A 327 41.40 19.76 9.01
C TRP A 327 41.03 20.05 7.54
N LEU A 328 39.85 20.61 7.27
CA LEU A 328 39.39 21.01 5.94
C LEU A 328 40.28 22.10 5.32
N ASP A 329 40.73 23.08 6.11
CA ASP A 329 41.68 24.11 5.68
C ASP A 329 43.03 23.53 5.22
N LYS A 330 43.46 22.41 5.81
CA LYS A 330 44.70 21.74 5.38
C LYS A 330 44.53 21.09 4.00
N GLN A 331 43.34 20.60 3.66
CA GLN A 331 43.06 20.06 2.33
C GLN A 331 43.23 21.10 1.22
N LYS A 332 42.91 22.37 1.52
CA LYS A 332 43.16 23.52 0.62
C LYS A 332 44.63 23.71 0.23
N LYS A 333 45.55 23.47 1.18
CA LYS A 333 46.98 23.67 0.96
C LYS A 333 47.57 22.60 0.05
N CYS A 334 47.18 21.34 0.28
CA CYS A 334 47.61 20.22 -0.57
C CYS A 334 47.18 20.41 -2.03
N ALA A 335 45.94 20.89 -2.30
CA ALA A 335 45.47 21.13 -3.66
C ALA A 335 46.30 22.21 -4.41
N LYS A 336 46.80 23.22 -3.70
CA LYS A 336 47.61 24.30 -4.29
C LYS A 336 49.08 23.92 -4.53
N GLU A 337 49.61 22.91 -3.85
CA GLU A 337 51.00 22.48 -4.04
C GLU A 337 51.15 21.54 -5.25
N VAL A 338 50.10 20.80 -5.63
CA VAL A 338 50.11 19.91 -6.80
C VAL A 338 50.13 20.70 -8.13
N ASP A 339 49.55 21.91 -8.18
CA ASP A 339 49.54 22.77 -9.38
C ASP A 339 50.88 23.51 -9.65
N VAL A 340 51.89 23.40 -8.77
CA VAL A 340 53.15 24.16 -8.90
C VAL A 340 54.30 23.32 -9.47
N ASP A 341 54.15 21.99 -9.55
CA ASP A 341 55.23 21.08 -9.98
C ASP A 341 55.12 20.57 -11.43
N ASP A 342 54.16 21.07 -12.23
CA ASP A 342 53.97 20.69 -13.66
C ASP A 342 54.18 21.89 -14.63
N VAL A 343 55.25 22.68 -14.42
CA VAL A 343 55.73 23.72 -15.37
C VAL A 343 57.21 23.55 -15.71
#